data_AF-A0A382NJ42-F1
#
_entry.id   AF-A0A382NJ42-F1
#
_cell.length_a   1.000
_cell.length_b   1.000
_cell.length_c   1.000
_cell.angle_alpha   90.00
_cell.angle_beta   90.00
_cell.angle_gamma   90.00
#
_symmetry.space_group_name_H-M   'P 1'
#
loop_
_entity.id
_entity.type
_entity.pdbx_description
1 polymer ?
#
loop_
_entity_poly.entity_id
_entity_poly.type
_entity_poly.pdbx_seq_one_letter_code
_entity_poly.pdbx_strand_id
1 'polypeptide(L)'
;ICITKTKNGLNTDPYSSSWLKCAAYFLADAVSVLNFQRPSPVHMLKMLRESNKNKINELISPITESIGIERATPSLLSRMLKSTMGFSDLIEDNSHSKIISQKYRYMIENSLFSDCYFYLGYINRNNFKKIQDLHKKPELIHILKTGFDLESDTTKIESEATKLHKATNYLLSLSHE
;
A
#
# COMPACT_ATOMS: atom_id res chain seq x y z
N ILE A 1 -10.89 -10.21 -1.71
CA ILE A 1 -10.73 -9.87 -3.15
C ILE A 1 -9.27 -9.69 -3.54
N CYS A 2 -8.53 -8.68 -3.03
CA CYS A 2 -7.15 -8.40 -3.47
C CYS A 2 -6.21 -9.61 -3.33
N ILE A 3 -6.20 -10.28 -2.17
CA ILE A 3 -5.37 -11.47 -1.93
C ILE A 3 -5.71 -12.60 -2.90
N THR A 4 -7.00 -12.82 -3.17
CA THR A 4 -7.46 -13.82 -4.15
C THR A 4 -6.96 -13.48 -5.55
N LYS A 5 -7.03 -12.21 -5.96
CA LYS A 5 -6.48 -11.75 -7.25
C LYS A 5 -4.97 -11.97 -7.34
N THR A 6 -4.23 -11.66 -6.28
CA THR A 6 -2.79 -11.95 -6.21
C THR A 6 -2.51 -13.43 -6.41
N LYS A 7 -3.18 -14.31 -5.66
CA LYS A 7 -2.93 -15.76 -5.71
C LYS A 7 -3.32 -16.37 -7.06
N ASN A 8 -4.49 -16.03 -7.59
CA ASN A 8 -4.97 -16.58 -8.86
C ASN A 8 -4.17 -16.04 -10.06
N GLY A 9 -3.65 -14.81 -9.95
CA GLY A 9 -2.87 -14.14 -10.97
C GLY A 9 -1.37 -14.40 -10.88
N LEU A 10 -0.88 -15.23 -9.96
CA LEU A 10 0.54 -15.56 -9.87
C LEU A 10 1.04 -16.03 -11.26
N ASN A 11 2.15 -15.45 -11.72
CA ASN A 11 2.77 -15.70 -13.03
C ASN A 11 1.96 -15.29 -14.28
N THR A 12 0.69 -14.90 -14.15
CA THR A 12 -0.20 -14.65 -15.31
C THR A 12 -0.73 -13.22 -15.36
N ASP A 13 -1.11 -12.66 -14.20
CA ASP A 13 -1.55 -11.27 -14.08
C ASP A 13 -0.35 -10.38 -13.73
N PRO A 14 0.04 -9.43 -14.61
CA PRO A 14 1.13 -8.49 -14.32
C PRO A 14 0.85 -7.64 -13.07
N TYR A 15 -0.40 -7.51 -12.63
CA TYR A 15 -0.80 -6.73 -11.46
C TYR A 15 -0.87 -7.52 -10.15
N SER A 16 -0.52 -8.81 -10.13
CA SER A 16 -0.59 -9.62 -8.90
C SER A 16 0.12 -9.00 -7.70
N SER A 17 1.32 -8.44 -7.92
CA SER A 17 2.08 -7.72 -6.90
C SER A 17 1.42 -6.39 -6.50
N SER A 18 0.75 -5.71 -7.44
CA SER A 18 -0.04 -4.49 -7.13
C SER A 18 -1.25 -4.81 -6.25
N TRP A 19 -1.95 -5.91 -6.53
CA TRP A 19 -3.04 -6.40 -5.68
C TRP A 19 -2.56 -6.78 -4.28
N LEU A 20 -1.33 -7.32 -4.15
CA LEU A 20 -0.74 -7.66 -2.86
C LEU A 20 -0.51 -6.40 -2.02
N LYS A 21 0.14 -5.37 -2.59
CA LYS A 21 0.31 -4.07 -1.92
C LYS A 21 -1.03 -3.48 -1.52
N CYS A 22 -2.03 -3.54 -2.40
CA CYS A 22 -3.38 -3.06 -2.07
C CYS A 22 -3.99 -3.81 -0.87
N ALA A 23 -3.84 -5.13 -0.81
CA ALA A 23 -4.31 -5.93 0.31
C ALA A 23 -3.70 -5.47 1.64
N ALA A 24 -2.38 -5.24 1.66
CA ALA A 24 -1.68 -4.76 2.86
C ALA A 24 -2.21 -3.38 3.32
N TYR A 25 -2.38 -2.43 2.38
CA TYR A 25 -2.96 -1.13 2.72
C TYR A 25 -4.41 -1.22 3.18
N PHE A 26 -5.24 -2.13 2.63
CA PHE A 26 -6.62 -2.32 3.12
C PHE A 26 -6.66 -2.93 4.52
N LEU A 27 -5.73 -3.82 4.85
CA LEU A 27 -5.58 -4.33 6.21
C LEU A 27 -5.11 -3.24 7.18
N ALA A 28 -4.23 -2.33 6.76
CA ALA A 28 -3.86 -1.16 7.56
C ALA A 28 -5.08 -0.26 7.87
N ASP A 29 -5.94 0.00 6.89
CA ASP A 29 -7.22 0.71 7.11
C ASP A 29 -8.11 -0.04 8.11
N ALA A 30 -8.24 -1.37 7.95
CA ALA A 30 -9.08 -2.20 8.82
C ALA A 30 -8.60 -2.16 10.27
N VAL A 31 -7.30 -2.31 10.51
CA VAL A 31 -6.70 -2.19 11.85
C VAL A 31 -6.97 -0.80 12.43
N SER A 32 -6.77 0.27 11.66
CA SER A 32 -7.02 1.63 12.13
C SER A 32 -8.48 1.83 12.54
N VAL A 33 -9.42 1.39 11.71
CA VAL A 33 -10.87 1.50 11.99
C VAL A 33 -11.27 0.68 13.22
N LEU A 34 -10.71 -0.51 13.41
CA LEU A 34 -10.97 -1.34 14.59
C LEU A 34 -10.41 -0.73 15.89
N ASN A 35 -9.42 0.16 15.79
CA ASN A 35 -8.96 0.99 16.90
C ASN A 35 -9.72 2.32 17.03
N PHE A 36 -10.84 2.49 16.30
CA PHE A 36 -11.63 3.72 16.25
C PHE A 36 -10.84 4.94 15.77
N GLN A 37 -9.83 4.71 14.93
CA GLN A 37 -8.99 5.74 14.34
C GLN A 37 -9.30 5.90 12.84
N ARG A 38 -9.21 7.14 12.35
CA ARG A 38 -9.33 7.48 10.92
C ARG A 38 -8.28 8.51 10.50
N PRO A 39 -6.98 8.19 10.58
CA PRO A 39 -5.94 9.10 10.17
C PRO A 39 -6.02 9.41 8.68
N SER A 40 -5.60 10.63 8.33
CA SER A 40 -5.22 10.92 6.95
C SER A 40 -4.04 10.03 6.52
N PRO A 41 -3.84 9.77 5.21
CA PRO A 41 -2.76 8.91 4.73
C PRO A 41 -1.35 9.27 5.23
N VAL A 42 -1.07 10.56 5.44
CA VAL A 42 0.22 11.05 5.96
C VAL A 42 0.50 10.63 7.40
N HIS A 43 -0.55 10.47 8.20
CA HIS A 43 -0.46 10.18 9.65
C HIS A 43 -0.71 8.71 9.98
N MET A 44 -1.12 7.91 8.98
CA MET A 44 -1.53 6.52 9.18
C MET A 44 -0.42 5.68 9.81
N LEU A 45 0.79 5.70 9.25
CA LEU A 45 1.89 4.85 9.75
C LEU A 45 2.30 5.21 11.18
N LYS A 46 2.44 6.51 11.48
CA LYS A 46 2.69 6.99 12.84
C LYS A 46 1.64 6.46 13.82
N MET A 47 0.36 6.61 13.51
CA MET A 47 -0.72 6.15 14.40
C MET A 47 -0.73 4.63 14.59
N LEU A 48 -0.44 3.86 13.54
CA LEU A 48 -0.27 2.41 13.67
C LEU A 48 0.91 2.06 14.60
N ARG A 49 2.04 2.75 14.49
CA ARG A 49 3.22 2.52 15.36
C ARG A 49 2.99 2.89 16.82
N GLU A 50 2.18 3.92 17.08
CA GLU A 50 1.86 4.41 18.43
C GLU A 50 0.68 3.66 19.08
N SER A 51 0.09 2.69 18.38
CA SER A 51 -1.07 1.95 18.87
C SER A 51 -0.71 1.02 20.04
N ASN A 52 -1.58 0.98 21.05
CA ASN A 52 -1.40 0.13 22.23
C ASN A 52 -1.36 -1.36 21.85
N LYS A 53 -0.59 -2.16 22.59
CA LYS A 53 -0.54 -3.62 22.34
C LYS A 53 -1.90 -4.25 22.60
N ASN A 54 -2.44 -4.90 21.58
CA ASN A 54 -3.58 -5.79 21.64
C ASN A 54 -3.49 -6.77 20.46
N LYS A 55 -4.33 -7.81 20.45
CA LYS A 55 -4.25 -8.84 19.41
C LYS A 55 -4.49 -8.32 17.99
N ILE A 56 -5.25 -7.23 17.81
CA ILE A 56 -5.46 -6.58 16.51
C ILE A 56 -4.18 -5.85 16.07
N ASN A 57 -3.52 -5.16 17.00
CA ASN A 57 -2.34 -4.35 16.73
C ASN A 57 -1.07 -5.18 16.54
N GLU A 58 -1.07 -6.44 16.97
CA GLU A 58 -0.04 -7.41 16.58
C GLU A 58 0.03 -7.62 15.06
N LEU A 59 -1.07 -7.37 14.32
CA LEU A 59 -1.09 -7.46 12.86
C LEU A 59 -0.37 -6.30 12.17
N ILE A 60 -0.07 -5.20 12.87
CA ILE A 60 0.59 -4.03 12.29
C ILE A 60 1.96 -4.42 11.75
N SER A 61 2.73 -5.20 12.50
CA SER A 61 4.05 -5.66 12.09
C SER A 61 4.03 -6.40 10.74
N PRO A 62 3.31 -7.54 10.59
CA PRO A 62 3.27 -8.24 9.31
C PRO A 62 2.66 -7.40 8.18
N ILE A 63 1.69 -6.52 8.46
CA ILE A 63 1.16 -5.61 7.43
C ILE A 63 2.23 -4.64 6.93
N THR A 64 2.97 -4.01 7.84
CA THR A 64 4.01 -3.03 7.48
C THR A 64 5.22 -3.68 6.82
N GLU A 65 5.56 -4.91 7.20
CA GLU A 65 6.57 -5.75 6.53
C GLU A 65 6.13 -6.06 5.08
N SER A 66 4.88 -6.49 4.86
CA SER A 66 4.36 -6.72 3.51
C SER A 66 4.29 -5.43 2.67
N ILE A 67 4.17 -4.26 3.31
CA ILE A 67 4.27 -2.96 2.63
C ILE A 67 5.73 -2.67 2.25
N GLY A 68 6.72 -3.03 3.06
CA GLY A 68 8.13 -2.81 2.77
C GLY A 68 8.67 -1.44 3.20
N ILE A 69 8.11 -0.86 4.27
CA ILE A 69 8.44 0.50 4.74
C ILE A 69 9.92 0.67 5.17
N GLU A 70 10.61 -0.44 5.43
CA GLU A 70 12.04 -0.52 5.77
C GLU A 70 12.95 -0.24 4.57
N ARG A 71 12.44 -0.35 3.34
CA ARG A 71 13.19 -0.06 2.10
C ARG A 71 13.32 1.42 1.79
N ALA A 72 12.72 2.28 2.61
CA ALA A 72 12.62 3.70 2.36
C ALA A 72 14.01 4.37 2.30
N THR A 73 14.39 4.82 1.11
CA THR A 73 15.60 5.62 0.87
C THR A 73 15.25 6.87 0.07
N PRO A 74 15.98 7.99 0.22
CA PRO A 74 15.67 9.23 -0.52
C PRO A 74 15.59 9.03 -2.04
N SER A 75 16.49 8.21 -2.61
CA SER A 75 16.53 7.93 -4.04
C SER A 75 15.33 7.10 -4.52
N LEU A 76 14.91 6.10 -3.73
CA LEU A 76 13.69 5.34 -4.01
C LEU A 76 12.45 6.22 -3.91
N LEU A 77 12.33 6.97 -2.82
CA LEU A 77 11.19 7.86 -2.57
C LEU A 77 11.03 8.91 -3.68
N SER A 78 12.12 9.46 -4.20
CA SER A 78 12.09 10.40 -5.33
C SER A 78 11.54 9.76 -6.61
N ARG A 79 11.91 8.51 -6.90
CA ARG A 79 11.37 7.76 -8.06
C ARG A 79 9.91 7.37 -7.86
N MET A 80 9.55 6.92 -6.66
CA MET A 80 8.17 6.63 -6.28
C MET A 80 7.30 7.87 -6.41
N LEU A 81 7.77 9.04 -5.98
CA LEU A 81 7.05 10.31 -6.09
C LEU A 81 6.68 10.61 -7.56
N LYS A 82 7.66 10.59 -8.46
CA LYS A 82 7.43 10.87 -9.89
C LYS A 82 6.37 9.94 -10.47
N SER A 83 6.46 8.65 -10.14
CA SER A 83 5.50 7.64 -10.61
C SER A 83 4.11 7.84 -10.00
N THR A 84 4.05 8.17 -8.70
CA THR A 84 2.80 8.41 -7.97
C THR A 84 2.07 9.64 -8.48
N MET A 85 2.78 10.73 -8.75
CA MET A 85 2.21 11.94 -9.34
C MET A 85 1.65 11.68 -10.74
N GLY A 86 2.45 11.09 -11.63
CA GLY A 86 2.01 10.77 -12.98
C GLY A 86 0.84 9.79 -13.00
N PHE A 87 0.83 8.82 -12.07
CA PHE A 87 -0.29 7.90 -11.93
C PHE A 87 -1.55 8.60 -11.41
N SER A 88 -1.43 9.50 -10.44
CA SER A 88 -2.57 10.27 -9.91
C SER A 88 -3.19 11.15 -10.99
N ASP A 89 -2.36 11.87 -11.75
CA ASP A 89 -2.83 12.76 -12.81
C ASP A 89 -3.55 11.97 -13.90
N LEU A 90 -3.05 10.77 -14.27
CA LEU A 90 -3.68 9.90 -15.26
C LEU A 90 -5.07 9.38 -14.84
N ILE A 91 -5.30 9.17 -13.54
CA ILE A 91 -6.52 8.56 -13.03
C ILE A 91 -7.56 9.58 -12.58
N GLU A 92 -7.15 10.69 -11.99
CA GLU A 92 -8.06 11.61 -11.29
C GLU A 92 -8.21 12.99 -11.95
N ASP A 93 -7.28 13.41 -12.82
CA ASP A 93 -7.30 14.70 -13.54
C ASP A 93 -7.74 15.93 -12.71
N ASN A 94 -7.23 16.05 -11.48
CA ASN A 94 -7.70 17.04 -10.50
C ASN A 94 -6.57 17.76 -9.73
N SER A 95 -5.37 17.88 -10.33
CA SER A 95 -4.20 18.57 -9.75
C SER A 95 -3.68 18.01 -8.41
N HIS A 96 -4.07 16.79 -8.04
CA HIS A 96 -3.58 16.13 -6.81
C HIS A 96 -2.05 15.97 -6.76
N SER A 97 -1.38 15.91 -7.90
CA SER A 97 0.09 15.87 -7.98
C SER A 97 0.79 16.99 -7.22
N LYS A 98 0.21 18.21 -7.19
CA LYS A 98 0.74 19.34 -6.39
C LYS A 98 0.71 19.04 -4.89
N ILE A 99 -0.43 18.54 -4.39
CA ILE A 99 -0.62 18.19 -2.98
C ILE A 99 0.30 17.02 -2.60
N ILE A 100 0.43 16.02 -3.47
CA ILE A 100 1.33 14.88 -3.27
C ILE A 100 2.78 15.35 -3.14
N SER A 101 3.23 16.25 -4.03
CA SER A 101 4.58 16.81 -3.99
C SER A 101 4.85 17.61 -2.71
N GLN A 102 3.90 18.42 -2.26
CA GLN A 102 4.03 19.19 -1.01
C GLN A 102 4.16 18.27 0.22
N LYS A 103 3.30 17.26 0.33
CA LYS A 103 3.34 16.28 1.43
C LYS A 103 4.63 15.47 1.43
N TYR A 104 5.11 15.08 0.25
CA TYR A 104 6.42 14.46 0.09
C TYR A 104 7.54 15.34 0.62
N ARG A 105 7.62 16.61 0.19
CA ARG A 105 8.70 17.54 0.61
C ARG A 105 8.74 17.68 2.12
N TYR A 106 7.58 17.91 2.73
CA TYR A 106 7.45 17.98 4.19
C TYR A 106 8.04 16.74 4.88
N MET A 107 7.67 15.53 4.44
CA MET A 107 8.17 14.30 5.07
C MET A 107 9.66 14.09 4.85
N ILE A 108 10.20 14.41 3.67
CA ILE A 108 11.64 14.32 3.40
C ILE A 108 12.42 15.31 4.26
N GLU A 109 11.99 16.56 4.33
CA GLU A 109 12.64 17.62 5.14
C GLU A 109 12.65 17.29 6.63
N ASN A 110 11.65 16.54 7.10
CA ASN A 110 11.54 16.08 8.49
C ASN A 110 12.08 14.66 8.72
N SER A 111 12.80 14.08 7.74
CA SER A 111 13.38 12.72 7.84
C SER A 111 12.37 11.59 8.10
N LEU A 112 11.10 11.79 7.73
CA LEU A 112 10.00 10.85 7.88
C LEU A 112 9.95 9.87 6.69
N PHE A 113 11.04 9.15 6.42
CA PHE A 113 11.19 8.36 5.19
C PHE A 113 10.21 7.19 5.08
N SER A 114 10.01 6.41 6.15
CA SER A 114 9.03 5.32 6.15
C SER A 114 7.60 5.82 6.00
N ASP A 115 7.26 6.93 6.65
CA ASP A 115 5.95 7.56 6.53
C ASP A 115 5.72 8.08 5.11
N CYS A 116 6.76 8.63 4.48
CA CYS A 116 6.73 9.00 3.07
C CYS A 116 6.52 7.79 2.15
N TYR A 117 7.22 6.68 2.42
CA TYR A 117 7.05 5.43 1.66
C TYR A 117 5.60 4.93 1.74
N PHE A 118 5.08 4.85 2.97
CA PHE A 118 3.71 4.42 3.24
C PHE A 118 2.70 5.35 2.55
N TYR A 119 2.88 6.67 2.67
CA TYR A 119 2.01 7.65 2.05
C TYR A 119 1.93 7.48 0.53
N LEU A 120 3.07 7.38 -0.16
CA LEU A 120 3.10 7.25 -1.62
C LEU A 120 2.40 5.96 -2.09
N GLY A 121 2.69 4.82 -1.43
CA GLY A 121 2.01 3.57 -1.75
C GLY A 121 0.51 3.60 -1.43
N TYR A 122 0.10 4.31 -0.37
CA TYR A 122 -1.32 4.50 -0.05
C TYR A 122 -2.07 5.28 -1.15
N ILE A 123 -1.46 6.37 -1.65
CA ILE A 123 -2.01 7.13 -2.78
C ILE A 123 -2.13 6.25 -4.03
N ASN A 124 -1.08 5.48 -4.35
CA ASN A 124 -1.13 4.54 -5.47
C ASN A 124 -2.24 3.50 -5.30
N ARG A 125 -2.47 2.96 -4.10
CA ARG A 125 -3.61 2.06 -3.85
C ARG A 125 -4.95 2.73 -4.10
N ASN A 126 -5.12 3.98 -3.67
CA ASN A 126 -6.37 4.71 -3.86
C ASN A 126 -6.67 5.01 -5.33
N ASN A 127 -5.65 5.24 -6.15
CA ASN A 127 -5.80 5.43 -7.60
C ASN A 127 -5.97 4.09 -8.32
N PHE A 128 -5.20 3.08 -7.96
CA PHE A 128 -5.24 1.76 -8.58
C PHE A 128 -6.62 1.11 -8.49
N LYS A 129 -7.30 1.20 -7.33
CA LYS A 129 -8.65 0.64 -7.15
C LYS A 129 -9.73 1.33 -8.01
N LYS A 130 -9.45 2.52 -8.55
CA LYS A 130 -10.39 3.28 -9.40
C LYS A 130 -10.32 2.86 -10.87
N ILE A 131 -9.28 2.14 -11.28
CA ILE A 131 -9.12 1.70 -12.67
C ILE A 131 -10.21 0.70 -13.02
N GLN A 132 -11.03 1.05 -14.00
CA GLN A 132 -11.93 0.13 -14.69
C GLN A 132 -11.19 -0.57 -15.83
N ASP A 133 -11.61 -1.80 -16.16
CA ASP A 133 -11.04 -2.59 -17.26
C ASP A 133 -9.50 -2.68 -17.23
N LEU A 134 -8.91 -2.93 -16.04
CA LEU A 134 -7.45 -2.99 -15.84
C LEU A 134 -6.72 -3.89 -16.86
N HIS A 135 -7.36 -4.98 -17.29
CA HIS A 135 -6.83 -5.91 -18.30
C HIS A 135 -6.58 -5.26 -19.67
N LYS A 136 -7.25 -4.15 -19.99
CA LYS A 136 -7.06 -3.38 -21.23
C LYS A 136 -5.93 -2.35 -21.14
N LYS A 137 -5.30 -2.19 -19.97
CA LYS A 137 -4.28 -1.16 -19.72
C LYS A 137 -2.92 -1.73 -19.25
N PRO A 138 -2.39 -2.81 -19.87
CA PRO A 138 -1.21 -3.55 -19.40
C PRO A 138 0.01 -2.64 -19.16
N GLU A 139 0.13 -1.54 -19.91
CA GLU A 139 1.21 -0.56 -19.81
C GLU A 139 1.31 0.13 -18.44
N LEU A 140 0.20 0.21 -17.69
CA LEU A 140 0.20 0.82 -16.36
C LEU A 140 1.16 0.12 -15.40
N ILE A 141 1.49 -1.15 -15.64
CA ILE A 141 2.43 -1.88 -14.80
C ILE A 141 3.80 -1.19 -14.72
N HIS A 142 4.24 -0.49 -15.77
CA HIS A 142 5.52 0.20 -15.78
C HIS A 142 5.57 1.35 -14.76
N ILE A 143 4.47 2.08 -14.62
CA ILE A 143 4.32 3.15 -13.63
C ILE A 143 4.18 2.54 -12.22
N LEU A 144 3.35 1.50 -12.10
CA LEU A 144 3.06 0.86 -10.81
C LEU A 144 4.26 0.13 -10.21
N LYS A 145 5.12 -0.49 -11.03
CA LYS A 145 6.37 -1.14 -10.59
C LYS A 145 7.19 -0.20 -9.71
N THR A 146 7.35 1.05 -10.14
CA THR A 146 8.09 2.05 -9.38
C THR A 146 7.22 2.71 -8.31
N GLY A 147 5.97 3.06 -8.61
CA GLY A 147 5.09 3.76 -7.65
C GLY A 147 4.81 2.93 -6.39
N PHE A 148 4.59 1.63 -6.52
CA PHE A 148 4.38 0.73 -5.40
C PHE A 148 5.66 0.08 -4.89
N ASP A 149 6.79 0.21 -5.59
CA ASP A 149 8.02 -0.54 -5.29
C ASP A 149 7.71 -2.05 -5.23
N LEU A 150 7.26 -2.58 -6.37
CA LEU A 150 6.72 -3.94 -6.48
C LEU A 150 7.80 -5.02 -6.33
N GLU A 151 7.44 -6.08 -5.62
CA GLU A 151 8.20 -7.34 -5.62
C GLU A 151 7.95 -8.09 -6.93
N SER A 152 9.00 -8.74 -7.46
CA SER A 152 8.93 -9.57 -8.66
C SER A 152 9.13 -11.06 -8.37
N ASP A 153 9.72 -11.42 -7.23
CA ASP A 153 9.85 -12.81 -6.82
C ASP A 153 8.48 -13.40 -6.46
N THR A 154 8.03 -14.36 -7.26
CA THR A 154 6.72 -15.00 -7.17
C THR A 154 6.57 -15.82 -5.89
N THR A 155 7.65 -16.44 -5.41
CA THR A 155 7.64 -17.20 -4.16
C THR A 155 7.44 -16.27 -2.97
N LYS A 156 8.08 -15.10 -3.01
CA LYS A 156 7.90 -14.06 -1.99
C LYS A 156 6.50 -13.44 -2.04
N ILE A 157 5.99 -13.14 -3.24
CA ILE A 157 4.60 -12.66 -3.42
C ILE A 157 3.59 -13.66 -2.83
N GLU A 158 3.75 -14.95 -3.09
CA GLU A 158 2.85 -15.98 -2.57
C GLU A 158 2.94 -16.12 -1.04
N SER A 159 4.16 -16.08 -0.48
CA SER A 159 4.39 -16.09 0.96
C SER A 159 3.70 -14.90 1.65
N GLU A 160 3.92 -13.69 1.15
CA GLU A 160 3.28 -12.47 1.66
C GLU A 160 1.76 -12.52 1.50
N ALA A 161 1.24 -13.00 0.36
CA ALA A 161 -0.19 -13.19 0.15
C ALA A 161 -0.79 -14.14 1.19
N THR A 162 -0.05 -15.18 1.59
CA THR A 162 -0.47 -16.12 2.63
C THR A 162 -0.41 -15.50 4.02
N LYS A 163 0.61 -14.71 4.35
CA LYS A 163 0.68 -13.93 5.61
C LYS A 163 -0.54 -12.99 5.74
N LEU A 164 -0.84 -12.21 4.71
CA LEU A 164 -1.98 -11.28 4.71
C LEU A 164 -3.33 -12.03 4.73
N HIS A 165 -3.41 -13.22 4.13
CA HIS A 165 -4.63 -14.03 4.19
C HIS A 165 -4.92 -14.48 5.62
N LYS A 166 -3.90 -14.92 6.36
CA LYS A 166 -4.03 -15.28 7.78
C LYS A 166 -4.47 -14.07 8.62
N ALA A 167 -3.86 -12.91 8.41
CA ALA A 167 -4.26 -11.67 9.09
C ALA A 167 -5.74 -11.30 8.80
N THR A 168 -6.18 -11.46 7.55
CA THR A 168 -7.58 -11.23 7.16
C THR A 168 -8.53 -12.17 7.89
N ASN A 169 -8.24 -13.48 7.91
CA ASN A 169 -9.11 -14.47 8.57
C ASN A 169 -9.17 -14.23 10.08
N TYR A 170 -8.06 -13.83 10.69
CA TYR A 170 -8.02 -13.46 12.10
C TYR A 170 -8.91 -12.24 12.39
N LEU A 171 -8.86 -11.19 11.56
CA LEU A 171 -9.76 -10.03 11.73
C LEU A 171 -11.24 -10.42 11.53
N LEU A 172 -11.54 -11.30 10.59
CA LEU A 172 -12.91 -11.77 10.36
C LEU A 172 -13.44 -12.61 11.53
N SER A 173 -12.61 -13.42 12.18
CA SER A 173 -13.05 -14.17 13.36
C SER A 173 -13.47 -13.27 14.53
N LEU A 174 -12.92 -12.06 14.63
CA LEU A 174 -13.31 -11.08 15.65
C LEU A 174 -14.70 -10.46 15.40
N SER A 175 -15.21 -10.54 14.16
CA SER A 175 -16.55 -10.05 13.83
C SER A 175 -17.67 -11.06 14.13
N HIS A 176 -17.29 -12.26 14.59
CA HIS A 176 -18.19 -13.35 14.94
C HIS A 176 -18.21 -13.65 16.46
N GLU A 177 -17.57 -12.79 17.25
CA GLU A 177 -17.65 -12.75 18.73
C GLU A 177 -18.54 -11.57 19.16
#